data_AF-A0A8K0JYC1-F1
#
_entry.id   AF-A0A8K0JYC1-F1
#
_cell.length_a   1.000
_cell.length_b   1.000
_cell.length_c   1.000
_cell.angle_alpha   90.00
_cell.angle_beta   90.00
_cell.angle_gamma   90.00
#
_symmetry.space_group_name_H-M   'P 1'
#
loop_
_entity.id
_entity.type
_entity.pdbx_description
1 polymer ?
#
loop_
_entity_poly.entity_id
_entity_poly.type
_entity_poly.pdbx_seq_one_letter_code
_entity_poly.pdbx_strand_id
1 'polypeptide(L)'
;MLLYPYMPDTAKKLHKQLNVPAGAFVIPNHFYCLLPPGHKIGKPCPLFTKMEASHMEELRVRFSGNQKSRSPEADTSSNSSKAKESSPVNTSASTGASSEEILKLQHDIEAQ
;
A
#
# COMPACT_ATOMS: atom_id res chain seq x y z
N MET A 1 26.06 1.01 17.56
CA MET A 1 25.22 1.89 16.71
C MET A 1 23.79 1.81 17.22
N LEU A 2 23.13 2.96 17.41
CA LEU A 2 21.78 3.06 18.00
C LEU A 2 20.69 2.28 17.23
N LEU A 3 20.86 2.13 15.91
CA LEU A 3 19.90 1.45 15.05
C LEU A 3 19.92 -0.09 15.18
N TYR A 4 21.03 -0.66 15.68
CA TYR A 4 21.27 -2.11 15.65
C TYR A 4 20.21 -2.96 16.39
N PRO A 5 19.71 -2.57 17.58
CA PRO A 5 18.68 -3.33 18.29
C PRO A 5 17.32 -3.39 17.57
N TYR A 6 17.03 -2.43 16.68
CA TYR A 6 15.74 -2.31 15.99
C TYR A 6 15.80 -2.82 14.55
N MET A 7 16.92 -2.57 13.85
CA MET A 7 17.11 -2.95 12.45
C MET A 7 18.56 -3.44 12.22
N PRO A 8 18.88 -4.68 12.62
CA PRO A 8 20.25 -5.21 12.53
C PRO A 8 20.74 -5.27 11.08
N ASP A 9 19.87 -5.62 10.13
CA ASP A 9 20.26 -5.75 8.72
C ASP A 9 20.48 -4.40 8.05
N THR A 10 19.65 -3.40 8.36
CA THR A 10 19.86 -2.03 7.91
C THR A 10 21.14 -1.44 8.51
N ALA A 11 21.40 -1.67 9.80
CA ALA A 11 22.65 -1.27 10.43
C ALA A 11 23.86 -1.91 9.73
N LYS A 12 23.85 -3.22 9.47
CA LYS A 12 24.92 -3.89 8.70
C LYS A 12 25.11 -3.28 7.30
N LYS A 13 24.02 -2.97 6.57
CA LYS A 13 24.10 -2.31 5.25
C LYS A 13 24.76 -0.94 5.35
N LEU A 14 24.35 -0.12 6.31
CA LEU A 14 24.97 1.18 6.59
C LEU A 14 26.46 1.02 6.91
N HIS A 15 26.84 0.02 7.70
CA HIS A 15 28.25 -0.22 8.05
C HIS A 15 29.10 -0.58 6.83
N LYS A 16 28.55 -1.40 5.92
CA LYS A 16 29.21 -1.73 4.64
C LYS A 16 29.42 -0.48 3.79
N GLN A 17 28.45 0.42 3.76
CA GLN A 17 28.57 1.70 3.04
C GLN A 17 29.60 2.63 3.69
N LEU A 18 29.67 2.66 5.02
CA LEU A 18 30.65 3.46 5.75
C LEU A 18 32.04 2.81 5.81
N ASN A 19 32.20 1.53 5.42
CA ASN A 19 33.46 0.80 5.47
C ASN A 19 34.13 0.84 6.87
N VAL A 20 33.37 0.50 7.91
CA VAL A 20 33.82 0.53 9.31
C VAL A 20 33.93 -0.90 9.86
N PRO A 21 34.95 -1.23 10.67
CA PRO A 21 35.10 -2.55 11.28
C PRO A 21 33.95 -2.89 12.25
N ALA A 22 33.61 -4.18 12.35
CA ALA A 22 32.48 -4.69 13.13
C ALA A 22 32.53 -4.36 14.64
N GLY A 23 33.71 -4.05 15.18
CA GLY A 23 33.90 -3.67 16.59
C GLY A 23 33.59 -2.20 16.93
N ALA A 24 33.36 -1.34 15.93
CA ALA A 24 33.16 0.10 16.15
C ALA A 24 31.77 0.47 16.69
N PHE A 25 30.92 -0.50 17.02
CA PHE A 25 29.51 -0.29 17.33
C PHE A 25 29.16 -0.14 18.81
N VAL A 26 30.11 0.34 19.62
CA VAL A 26 29.81 0.78 20.98
C VAL A 26 28.91 2.02 20.91
N ILE A 27 27.90 2.11 21.78
CA ILE A 27 27.09 3.31 21.93
C ILE A 27 27.84 4.22 22.90
N PRO A 28 28.43 5.35 22.45
CA PRO A 28 29.09 6.28 23.35
C PRO A 28 28.06 7.09 24.14
N ASN A 29 28.43 7.57 25.32
CA ASN A 29 27.59 8.47 26.14
C ASN A 29 27.48 9.89 25.54
N HIS A 30 28.44 10.27 24.69
CA HIS A 30 28.49 11.57 24.03
C HIS A 30 28.67 11.40 22.52
N PHE A 31 28.34 12.45 21.77
CA PHE A 31 28.51 12.46 20.32
C PHE A 31 29.96 12.77 19.97
N TYR A 32 30.59 11.88 19.19
CA TYR A 32 31.98 12.01 18.74
C TYR A 32 32.06 11.90 17.21
N CYS A 33 33.08 12.51 16.63
CA CYS A 33 33.43 12.29 15.23
C CYS A 33 34.07 10.89 15.09
N LEU A 34 33.27 9.91 14.66
CA LEU A 34 33.73 8.52 14.52
C LEU A 34 34.50 8.26 13.22
N LEU A 35 34.37 9.14 12.22
CA LEU A 35 35.00 9.01 10.92
C LEU A 35 36.04 10.12 10.76
N PRO A 36 37.35 9.79 10.78
CA PRO A 36 38.40 10.79 10.63
C PRO A 36 38.39 11.41 9.22
N PRO A 37 38.98 12.61 9.06
CA PRO A 37 39.13 13.20 7.73
C PRO A 37 39.93 12.29 6.80
N GLY A 38 39.52 12.20 5.53
CA GLY A 38 40.13 11.30 4.55
C GLY A 38 39.69 9.84 4.61
N HIS A 39 38.73 9.50 5.49
CA HIS A 39 38.14 8.16 5.55
C HIS A 39 37.47 7.78 4.24
N LYS A 40 37.84 6.62 3.69
CA LYS A 40 37.28 6.09 2.44
C LYS A 40 36.02 5.29 2.73
N ILE A 41 34.88 5.86 2.37
CA ILE A 41 33.59 5.16 2.39
C ILE A 41 33.54 4.06 1.34
N GLY A 42 32.71 3.05 1.58
CA GLY A 42 32.40 2.00 0.62
C GLY A 42 31.44 2.47 -0.47
N LYS A 43 30.82 1.52 -1.19
CA LYS A 43 29.85 1.85 -2.24
C LYS A 43 28.53 2.32 -1.61
N PRO A 44 28.07 3.56 -1.84
CA PRO A 44 26.78 4.01 -1.35
C PRO A 44 25.65 3.29 -2.09
N CYS A 45 24.59 2.92 -1.37
CA CYS A 45 23.36 2.41 -1.95
C CYS A 45 22.14 2.84 -1.12
N PRO A 46 20.93 2.81 -1.69
CA PRO A 46 19.72 3.12 -0.93
C PRO A 46 19.55 2.14 0.25
N LEU A 47 19.35 2.68 1.47
CA LEU A 47 19.10 1.86 2.66
C LEU A 47 17.65 1.37 2.73
N PHE A 48 16.73 2.19 2.23
CA PHE A 48 15.30 1.93 2.24
C PHE A 48 14.74 2.14 0.84
N THR A 49 13.71 1.37 0.53
CA THR A 49 12.91 1.53 -0.67
C THR A 49 11.50 1.87 -0.23
N LYS A 50 10.86 2.81 -0.93
CA LYS A 50 9.48 3.16 -0.68
C LYS A 50 8.59 1.93 -0.93
N MET A 51 7.61 1.71 -0.06
CA MET A 51 6.55 0.76 -0.32
C MET A 51 5.44 1.43 -1.13
N GLU A 52 5.12 0.88 -2.30
CA GLU A 52 4.04 1.38 -3.13
C GLU A 52 2.66 0.90 -2.64
N ALA A 53 1.63 1.72 -2.86
CA ALA A 53 0.27 1.44 -2.38
C ALA A 53 -0.29 0.12 -2.90
N SER A 54 -0.03 -0.21 -4.17
CA SER A 54 -0.47 -1.47 -4.77
C SER A 54 0.11 -2.69 -4.04
N HIS A 55 1.40 -2.64 -3.69
CA HIS A 55 2.06 -3.71 -2.95
C HIS A 55 1.49 -3.84 -1.53
N MET A 56 1.15 -2.72 -0.88
CA MET A 56 0.50 -2.75 0.43
C MET A 56 -0.88 -3.40 0.37
N GLU A 57 -1.68 -3.09 -0.66
CA GLU A 57 -3.02 -3.67 -0.84
C GLU A 57 -2.94 -5.17 -1.16
N GLU A 58 -1.99 -5.60 -2.00
CA GLU A 58 -1.73 -7.01 -2.29
C GLU A 58 -1.41 -7.80 -1.02
N LEU A 59 -0.52 -7.28 -0.17
CA LEU A 59 -0.19 -7.89 1.12
C LEU A 59 -1.38 -7.88 2.07
N ARG A 60 -2.14 -6.79 2.12
CA ARG A 60 -3.35 -6.68 2.95
C ARG A 60 -4.36 -7.74 2.56
N VAL A 61 -4.72 -7.86 1.29
CA VAL A 61 -5.66 -8.89 0.81
C VAL A 61 -5.13 -10.28 1.14
N ARG A 62 -3.85 -10.56 0.88
CA ARG A 62 -3.24 -11.87 1.10
C ARG A 62 -3.19 -12.30 2.57
N PHE A 63 -3.00 -11.36 3.49
CA PHE A 63 -2.75 -11.64 4.91
C PHE A 63 -3.83 -11.11 5.87
N SER A 64 -4.95 -10.55 5.35
CA SER A 64 -6.07 -10.05 6.17
C SER A 64 -6.86 -11.13 6.93
N GLY A 65 -6.61 -12.41 6.60
CA GLY A 65 -7.25 -13.57 7.24
C GLY A 65 -8.64 -13.85 6.68
N ASN A 66 -8.87 -15.07 6.19
CA ASN A 66 -10.21 -15.52 5.82
C ASN A 66 -10.98 -15.97 7.07
N GLN A 67 -11.63 -15.02 7.77
CA GLN A 67 -12.70 -15.39 8.72
C GLN A 67 -13.96 -15.90 8.00
N LYS A 68 -14.08 -15.72 6.68
CA LYS A 68 -15.24 -16.15 5.87
C LYS A 68 -15.38 -17.66 5.66
N SER A 69 -14.47 -18.50 6.17
CA SER A 69 -14.59 -19.97 6.06
C SER A 69 -14.72 -20.71 7.40
N ARG A 70 -15.18 -20.06 8.47
CA ARG A 70 -15.47 -20.75 9.74
C ARG A 70 -16.83 -20.30 10.31
N SER A 71 -17.93 -20.54 9.59
CA SER A 71 -18.92 -21.64 9.78
C SER A 71 -20.33 -20.99 9.77
N PRO A 72 -21.48 -21.71 9.79
CA PRO A 72 -21.70 -23.16 9.81
C PRO A 72 -22.83 -23.62 8.84
N GLU A 73 -22.64 -24.60 7.96
CA GLU A 73 -23.79 -25.43 7.51
C GLU A 73 -23.34 -26.65 6.72
N ALA A 74 -24.14 -27.69 6.90
CA ALA A 74 -23.92 -29.06 6.48
C ALA A 74 -23.69 -29.22 4.98
N ASP A 75 -22.70 -30.05 4.65
CA ASP A 75 -22.69 -30.81 3.41
C ASP A 75 -23.92 -31.74 3.39
N THR A 76 -25.03 -31.33 2.79
CA THR A 76 -25.98 -32.29 2.22
C THR A 76 -26.72 -31.67 1.02
N SER A 77 -26.62 -32.37 -0.11
CA SER A 77 -27.51 -32.41 -1.28
C SER A 77 -27.79 -31.06 -1.97
N SER A 78 -27.17 -30.80 -3.11
CA SER A 78 -27.65 -31.24 -4.43
C SER A 78 -29.08 -30.78 -4.77
N ASN A 79 -29.11 -29.94 -5.81
CA ASN A 79 -29.98 -30.06 -6.98
C ASN A 79 -31.11 -29.04 -7.15
N SER A 80 -31.21 -28.62 -8.42
CA SER A 80 -32.37 -28.13 -9.17
C SER A 80 -32.76 -26.64 -9.14
N SER A 81 -32.66 -26.07 -10.36
CA SER A 81 -33.66 -25.21 -11.04
C SER A 81 -33.91 -23.78 -10.52
N LYS A 82 -34.26 -22.76 -11.32
CA LYS A 82 -34.31 -22.50 -12.78
C LYS A 82 -34.80 -21.03 -12.90
N ALA A 83 -34.11 -20.24 -13.72
CA ALA A 83 -34.58 -19.12 -14.57
C ALA A 83 -35.42 -17.92 -14.04
N LYS A 84 -34.96 -16.74 -14.50
CA LYS A 84 -35.70 -15.58 -15.05
C LYS A 84 -36.37 -14.55 -14.11
N GLU A 85 -35.72 -13.37 -14.07
CA GLU A 85 -36.19 -12.07 -14.61
C GLU A 85 -37.46 -11.41 -14.05
N SER A 86 -37.28 -10.28 -13.34
CA SER A 86 -37.90 -8.97 -13.63
C SER A 86 -37.54 -7.95 -12.53
N SER A 87 -37.04 -6.78 -12.91
CA SER A 87 -37.01 -5.55 -12.09
C SER A 87 -38.38 -4.84 -12.15
N PRO A 88 -38.77 -3.98 -11.17
CA PRO A 88 -38.40 -2.55 -11.25
C PRO A 88 -38.22 -1.78 -9.90
N VAL A 89 -37.43 -0.68 -9.95
CA VAL A 89 -37.72 0.70 -9.43
C VAL A 89 -37.91 0.88 -7.89
N ASN A 90 -37.17 1.70 -7.12
CA ASN A 90 -37.00 3.18 -7.15
C ASN A 90 -35.87 3.57 -6.13
N THR A 91 -34.85 4.37 -6.47
CA THR A 91 -34.76 5.86 -6.44
C THR A 91 -34.30 6.48 -5.11
N SER A 92 -33.08 7.04 -5.11
CA SER A 92 -32.70 8.40 -4.67
C SER A 92 -31.18 8.58 -4.79
N ALA A 93 -30.70 9.10 -5.93
CA ALA A 93 -30.34 10.52 -6.19
C ALA A 93 -28.82 10.74 -6.02
N SER A 94 -28.02 10.62 -7.09
CA SER A 94 -27.75 11.57 -8.20
C SER A 94 -26.86 12.74 -7.75
N THR A 95 -25.72 13.02 -8.40
CA THR A 95 -25.72 13.69 -9.70
C THR A 95 -24.39 13.48 -10.43
N GLY A 96 -24.47 12.91 -11.63
CA GLY A 96 -23.38 12.72 -12.57
C GLY A 96 -23.95 12.14 -13.86
N ALA A 97 -24.38 13.02 -14.76
CA ALA A 97 -24.81 12.78 -16.16
C ALA A 97 -25.51 14.09 -16.60
N SER A 98 -25.49 14.58 -17.82
CA SER A 98 -24.87 14.21 -19.08
C SER A 98 -24.91 15.50 -19.91
N SER A 99 -23.82 15.83 -20.59
CA SER A 99 -23.62 17.13 -21.25
C SER A 99 -24.54 17.40 -22.46
N GLU A 100 -25.36 16.42 -22.85
CA GLU A 100 -26.05 16.43 -24.15
C GLU A 100 -27.47 17.02 -24.10
N GLU A 101 -28.15 17.03 -22.94
CA GLU A 101 -29.50 17.64 -22.83
C GLU A 101 -29.47 19.17 -22.74
N ILE A 102 -28.40 19.75 -22.21
CA ILE A 102 -28.26 21.21 -22.03
C ILE A 102 -28.15 21.92 -23.39
N LEU A 103 -27.49 21.29 -24.37
CA LEU A 103 -27.33 21.88 -25.72
C LEU A 103 -28.65 21.91 -26.50
N LYS A 104 -29.59 21.00 -26.21
CA LYS A 104 -30.89 20.98 -26.89
C LYS A 104 -31.83 22.07 -26.37
N LEU A 105 -31.73 22.43 -25.08
CA LEU A 105 -32.54 23.50 -24.49
C LEU A 105 -32.04 24.91 -24.84
N GLN A 106 -30.74 25.08 -25.12
CA GLN A 106 -30.19 26.39 -25.50
C GLN A 106 -30.68 26.85 -26.89
N HIS A 107 -30.84 25.91 -27.83
CA HIS A 107 -31.29 26.21 -29.19
C HIS A 107 -32.77 26.65 -29.25
N ASP A 108 -33.60 26.22 -28.30
CA ASP A 108 -35.02 26.59 -28.25
C ASP A 108 -35.27 27.96 -27.61
N ILE A 109 -34.30 28.53 -26.88
CA ILE A 109 -34.41 29.85 -26.24
C ILE A 109 -34.02 30.98 -27.21
N GLU A 110 -33.15 30.72 -28.19
CA GLU A 110 -32.62 31.75 -29.10
C GLU A 110 -33.47 31.98 -30.36
N ALA A 111 -34.55 31.20 -30.52
CA ALA A 111 -35.48 31.29 -31.65
C ALA A 111 -36.84 31.97 -31.31
N GLN A 112 -36.95 32.65 -30.17
CA GLN A 112 -38.09 33.53 -29.84
C GLN A 112 -37.72 35.01 -29.89
#